data_AF-J3CF71-F1
#
_entry.id   AF-J3CF71-F1
#
_cell.length_a   1.000
_cell.length_b   1.000
_cell.length_c   1.000
_cell.angle_alpha   90.00
_cell.angle_beta   90.00
_cell.angle_gamma   90.00
#
_symmetry.space_group_name_H-M   'P 1'
#
loop_
_entity.id
_entity.type
_entity.pdbx_description
1 polymer ?
#
loop_
_entity_poly.entity_id
_entity_poly.type
_entity_poly.pdbx_seq_one_letter_code
_entity_poly.pdbx_strand_id
1 'polypeptide(L)'
;MKQSKQFFSLIGILLVTTSFAQVGINTGLPQASLDITAKNTTGSAPEGLIAPRLTGDQIKAADALYGNDQTGAFVYATAAVGTSSTKTARITTPGYYYFDGNIWQKFIVSGPTGSPILPHVVASGSATSNLFLTDSSTPGGGYRKATYTTIGINDGSWSTTNNNYTVGPGKAGFYLISTQAIETPNNGNNSFGWNVRKNDGTEFTVYQSMNVGANYNSGGTLTIYLNAGEIVEMGFEPCFGCFNGSGGFTSYTVTRRAFSITYLGS
;
A
#
# COMPACT_ATOMS: atom_id res chain seq x y z
N MET A 1 26.71 46.42 80.66
CA MET A 1 26.28 45.06 80.23
C MET A 1 26.46 44.94 78.73
N LYS A 2 27.02 43.81 78.29
CA LYS A 2 27.53 43.46 76.94
C LYS A 2 26.40 43.39 75.90
N GLN A 3 26.62 43.92 74.69
CA GLN A 3 25.92 43.45 73.49
C GLN A 3 26.70 42.30 72.86
N SER A 4 26.11 41.11 72.76
CA SER A 4 26.64 39.99 71.98
C SER A 4 26.16 40.10 70.53
N LYS A 5 27.11 40.20 69.60
CA LYS A 5 26.82 40.09 68.16
C LYS A 5 26.57 38.62 67.84
N GLN A 6 25.32 38.25 67.56
CA GLN A 6 25.01 36.92 67.03
C GLN A 6 25.21 36.93 65.51
N PHE A 7 26.30 36.29 65.09
CA PHE A 7 26.59 35.91 63.71
C PHE A 7 25.62 34.78 63.32
N PHE A 8 24.58 35.05 62.54
CA PHE A 8 23.83 33.99 61.86
C PHE A 8 24.45 33.77 60.47
N SER A 9 25.41 32.86 60.45
CA SER A 9 26.06 32.36 59.24
C SER A 9 25.13 31.38 58.53
N LEU A 10 24.84 31.71 57.26
CA LEU A 10 24.83 30.83 56.10
C LEU A 10 24.00 29.52 56.16
N ILE A 11 22.95 29.45 55.34
CA ILE A 11 22.73 28.42 54.30
C ILE A 11 21.37 28.71 53.63
N GLY A 12 21.41 29.50 52.56
CA GLY A 12 20.36 29.49 51.56
C GLY A 12 20.81 28.55 50.46
N ILE A 13 20.33 27.31 50.44
CA ILE A 13 20.57 26.39 49.33
C ILE A 13 19.88 26.98 48.11
N LEU A 14 20.68 27.47 47.16
CA LEU A 14 20.23 27.81 45.83
C LEU A 14 19.98 26.49 45.10
N LEU A 15 18.72 26.06 45.01
CA LEU A 15 18.31 24.95 44.15
C LEU A 15 18.49 25.38 42.69
N VAL A 16 19.66 25.10 42.12
CA VAL A 16 19.86 25.12 40.68
C VAL A 16 19.14 23.90 40.12
N THR A 17 17.86 24.06 39.81
CA THR A 17 17.17 23.06 39.01
C THR A 17 17.63 23.24 37.56
N THR A 18 18.23 22.20 36.99
CA THR A 18 18.47 22.13 35.56
C THR A 18 17.12 21.97 34.89
N SER A 19 16.54 23.06 34.36
CA SER A 19 15.36 22.96 33.51
C SER A 19 15.79 22.37 32.17
N PHE A 20 15.19 21.24 31.81
CA PHE A 20 15.34 20.70 30.46
C PHE A 20 14.60 21.63 29.48
N ALA A 21 15.21 21.95 28.34
CA ALA A 21 14.67 22.86 27.33
C ALA A 21 13.48 22.28 26.51
N GLN A 22 12.87 21.20 26.99
CA GLN A 22 11.75 20.54 26.33
C GLN A 22 10.43 21.21 26.73
N VAL A 23 9.53 21.41 25.77
CA VAL A 23 8.20 21.96 26.00
C VAL A 23 7.18 20.83 25.93
N GLY A 24 6.57 20.49 27.05
CA GLY A 24 5.41 19.59 27.11
C GLY A 24 4.10 20.38 27.20
N ILE A 25 3.13 20.08 26.33
CA ILE A 25 1.75 20.58 26.43
C ILE A 25 0.86 19.39 26.79
N ASN A 26 0.17 19.48 27.94
CA ASN A 26 -0.62 18.41 28.55
C ASN A 26 0.17 17.13 28.94
N THR A 27 1.51 17.16 28.93
CA THR A 27 2.38 16.06 29.41
C THR A 27 3.49 16.60 30.31
N GLY A 28 3.73 15.93 31.44
CA GLY A 28 4.84 16.24 32.36
C GLY A 28 6.15 15.53 32.02
N LEU A 29 6.13 14.60 31.06
CA LEU A 29 7.27 13.80 30.63
C LEU A 29 7.39 13.87 29.10
N PRO A 30 7.78 15.04 28.53
CA PRO A 30 7.87 15.21 27.08
C PRO A 30 8.91 14.26 26.47
N GLN A 31 8.54 13.60 25.37
CA GLN A 31 9.41 12.66 24.65
C GLN A 31 10.14 13.29 23.45
N ALA A 32 9.89 14.57 23.19
CA ALA A 32 10.54 15.37 22.16
C ALA A 32 10.74 16.81 22.65
N SER A 33 11.45 17.64 21.87
CA SER A 33 11.64 19.07 22.19
C SER A 33 10.32 19.84 22.29
N LEU A 34 9.30 19.44 21.53
CA LEU A 34 7.91 19.83 21.71
C LEU A 34 7.06 18.56 21.69
N ASP A 35 6.36 18.26 22.78
CA ASP A 35 5.46 17.12 22.90
C ASP A 35 4.07 17.62 23.30
N ILE A 36 3.05 17.26 22.53
CA ILE A 36 1.66 17.68 22.72
C ILE A 36 0.80 16.43 22.84
N THR A 37 0.30 16.17 24.05
CA THR A 37 -0.65 15.09 24.27
C THR A 37 -2.09 15.62 24.26
N ALA A 38 -3.03 14.79 23.80
CA ALA A 38 -4.44 15.15 23.81
C ALA A 38 -4.93 15.32 25.25
N LYS A 39 -5.65 16.41 25.53
CA LYS A 39 -6.27 16.63 26.84
C LYS A 39 -7.51 15.76 27.02
N ASN A 40 -8.31 15.60 25.97
CA ASN A 40 -9.52 14.79 25.93
C ASN A 40 -9.42 13.74 24.83
N THR A 41 -9.58 12.47 25.18
CA THR A 41 -9.58 11.35 24.21
C THR A 41 -10.99 10.83 23.89
N THR A 42 -12.02 11.48 24.44
CA THR A 42 -13.43 11.09 24.29
C THR A 42 -14.15 11.82 23.16
N GLY A 43 -13.46 12.73 22.45
CA GLY A 43 -14.05 13.54 21.39
C GLY A 43 -14.95 14.70 21.86
N SER A 44 -14.88 15.06 23.15
CA SER A 44 -15.65 16.17 23.73
C SER A 44 -15.14 17.57 23.35
N ALA A 45 -13.93 17.67 22.81
CA ALA A 45 -13.31 18.91 22.35
C ALA A 45 -12.32 18.62 21.20
N PRO A 46 -12.09 19.59 20.29
CA PRO A 46 -11.06 19.45 19.26
C PRO A 46 -9.65 19.46 19.88
N GLU A 47 -8.80 18.56 19.40
CA GLU A 47 -7.39 18.44 19.78
C GLU A 47 -6.52 18.63 18.52
N GLY A 48 -5.31 19.15 18.67
CA GLY A 48 -4.35 19.28 17.56
C GLY A 48 -3.42 20.49 17.65
N LEU A 49 -2.55 20.61 16.66
CA LEU A 49 -1.62 21.74 16.49
C LEU A 49 -2.05 22.60 15.30
N ILE A 50 -2.32 23.89 15.55
CA ILE A 50 -2.55 24.87 14.48
C ILE A 50 -1.24 25.63 14.26
N ALA A 51 -0.58 25.39 13.11
CA ALA A 51 0.59 26.16 12.69
C ALA A 51 0.21 27.63 12.36
N PRO A 52 1.19 28.56 12.33
CA PRO A 52 0.96 29.92 11.89
C PRO A 52 0.26 29.99 10.52
N ARG A 53 -0.77 30.83 10.41
CA ARG A 53 -1.57 31.01 9.20
C ARG A 53 -1.19 32.31 8.51
N LEU A 54 -0.78 32.23 7.26
CA LEU A 54 -0.32 33.36 6.45
C LEU A 54 -0.87 33.21 5.04
N THR A 55 -1.13 34.31 4.33
CA THR A 55 -1.35 34.24 2.87
C THR A 55 -0.05 33.94 2.15
N GLY A 56 -0.11 33.40 0.92
CA GLY A 56 1.09 33.21 0.09
C GLY A 56 1.90 34.50 -0.11
N ASP A 57 1.22 35.64 -0.23
CA ASP A 57 1.87 36.95 -0.35
C ASP A 57 2.58 37.39 0.94
N GLN A 58 2.01 37.09 2.11
CA GLN A 58 2.67 37.34 3.40
C GLN A 58 3.92 36.47 3.59
N ILE A 59 3.87 35.20 3.15
CA ILE A 59 5.04 34.32 3.17
C ILE A 59 6.13 34.86 2.23
N LYS A 60 5.75 35.26 1.01
CA LYS A 60 6.67 35.88 0.04
C LYS A 60 7.29 37.18 0.55
N ALA A 61 6.52 38.03 1.24
CA ALA A 61 7.03 39.29 1.78
C ALA A 61 8.20 39.08 2.76
N ALA A 62 8.30 37.90 3.36
CA ALA A 62 9.39 37.49 4.24
C ALA A 62 10.49 36.64 3.54
N ASP A 63 10.54 36.59 2.21
CA ASP A 63 11.51 35.77 1.45
C ASP A 63 12.97 35.97 1.89
N ALA A 64 13.36 37.20 2.21
CA ALA A 64 14.71 37.53 2.66
C ALA A 64 15.03 36.99 4.07
N LEU A 65 14.00 36.64 4.86
CA LEU A 65 14.12 36.15 6.24
C LEU A 65 14.09 34.62 6.32
N TYR A 66 13.64 33.92 5.26
CA TYR A 66 13.67 32.46 5.20
C TYR A 66 15.01 31.97 4.64
N GLY A 67 15.99 31.76 5.52
CA GLY A 67 17.30 31.21 5.20
C GLY A 67 17.50 29.79 5.74
N ASN A 68 18.75 29.35 5.82
CA ASN A 68 19.10 28.00 6.26
C ASN A 68 18.53 27.67 7.66
N ASP A 69 18.54 28.63 8.57
CA ASP A 69 18.06 28.46 9.95
C ASP A 69 16.54 28.24 10.06
N GLN A 70 15.78 28.54 9.00
CA GLN A 70 14.34 28.33 8.94
C GLN A 70 13.97 27.05 8.17
N THR A 71 14.95 26.23 7.77
CA THR A 71 14.67 24.91 7.17
C THR A 71 13.84 24.07 8.14
N GLY A 72 12.70 23.56 7.67
CA GLY A 72 11.71 22.85 8.49
C GLY A 72 10.61 23.74 9.07
N ALA A 73 10.65 25.06 8.84
CA ALA A 73 9.55 25.95 9.22
C ALA A 73 8.23 25.47 8.59
N PHE A 74 7.19 25.30 9.40
CA PHE A 74 5.91 24.74 9.00
C PHE A 74 4.79 25.77 9.20
N VAL A 75 4.04 26.04 8.13
CA VAL A 75 2.97 27.05 8.12
C VAL A 75 1.76 26.55 7.36
N TYR A 76 0.62 27.17 7.59
CA TYR A 76 -0.56 27.01 6.75
C TYR A 76 -0.71 28.25 5.85
N ALA A 77 -0.58 28.06 4.54
CA ALA A 77 -0.91 29.08 3.56
C ALA A 77 -2.43 29.18 3.41
N THR A 78 -3.02 30.35 3.68
CA THR A 78 -4.48 30.58 3.56
C THR A 78 -4.93 30.91 2.15
N ALA A 79 -4.01 31.31 1.28
CA ALA A 79 -4.24 31.66 -0.12
C ALA A 79 -2.96 31.44 -0.94
N ALA A 80 -3.11 31.33 -2.26
CA ALA A 80 -1.99 31.30 -3.19
C ALA A 80 -1.19 32.62 -3.16
N VAL A 81 0.06 32.59 -3.59
CA VAL A 81 0.84 33.79 -3.87
C VAL A 81 0.38 34.41 -5.19
N GLY A 82 0.11 35.72 -5.22
CA GLY A 82 -0.36 36.39 -6.44
C GLY A 82 0.71 36.47 -7.52
N THR A 83 1.95 36.76 -7.13
CA THR A 83 3.11 36.75 -8.03
C THR A 83 4.27 36.05 -7.33
N SER A 84 4.60 34.82 -7.73
CA SER A 84 5.59 34.01 -7.04
C SER A 84 7.02 34.50 -7.21
N SER A 85 7.84 34.30 -6.17
CA SER A 85 9.30 34.26 -6.26
C SER A 85 9.80 32.82 -6.46
N THR A 86 11.11 32.61 -6.59
CA THR A 86 11.69 31.25 -6.57
C THR A 86 11.30 30.47 -5.31
N LYS A 87 11.32 31.12 -4.14
CA LYS A 87 11.00 30.46 -2.86
C LYS A 87 9.52 30.09 -2.74
N THR A 88 8.62 30.93 -3.25
CA THR A 88 7.17 30.76 -3.11
C THR A 88 6.47 30.15 -4.33
N ALA A 89 7.24 29.73 -5.34
CA ALA A 89 6.74 29.18 -6.61
C ALA A 89 5.70 28.04 -6.46
N ARG A 90 5.74 27.27 -5.37
CA ARG A 90 4.82 26.14 -5.13
C ARG A 90 3.63 26.48 -4.23
N ILE A 91 3.51 27.71 -3.72
CA ILE A 91 2.35 28.16 -2.93
C ILE A 91 1.21 28.59 -3.85
N THR A 92 0.66 27.62 -4.58
CA THR A 92 -0.37 27.86 -5.62
C THR A 92 -1.80 27.70 -5.10
N THR A 93 -1.97 27.19 -3.89
CA THR A 93 -3.28 26.89 -3.29
C THR A 93 -3.18 26.96 -1.76
N PRO A 94 -4.29 27.15 -1.03
CA PRO A 94 -4.29 26.98 0.42
C PRO A 94 -3.83 25.59 0.85
N GLY A 95 -3.15 25.49 1.99
CA GLY A 95 -2.69 24.22 2.54
C GLY A 95 -1.50 24.37 3.49
N TYR A 96 -1.04 23.25 4.04
CA TYR A 96 0.18 23.22 4.83
C TYR A 96 1.40 23.21 3.92
N TYR A 97 2.43 23.95 4.33
CA TYR A 97 3.70 24.06 3.64
C TYR A 97 4.86 23.99 4.64
N TYR A 98 5.97 23.36 4.25
CA TYR A 98 7.24 23.46 4.98
C TYR A 98 8.32 24.10 4.11
N PHE A 99 9.22 24.87 4.72
CA PHE A 99 10.37 25.42 4.01
C PHE A 99 11.50 24.39 3.97
N ASP A 100 11.98 24.02 2.77
CA ASP A 100 13.04 23.00 2.61
C ASP A 100 14.47 23.56 2.66
N GLY A 101 14.61 24.85 2.98
CA GLY A 101 15.86 25.60 2.94
C GLY A 101 16.04 26.42 1.66
N ASN A 102 15.31 26.09 0.59
CA ASN A 102 15.34 26.81 -0.68
C ASN A 102 13.95 27.29 -1.11
N ILE A 103 12.97 26.40 -1.11
CA ILE A 103 11.60 26.67 -1.57
C ILE A 103 10.57 26.12 -0.58
N TRP A 104 9.38 26.70 -0.63
CA TRP A 104 8.24 26.20 0.14
C TRP A 104 7.65 24.97 -0.53
N GLN A 105 7.63 23.86 0.18
CA GLN A 105 7.06 22.60 -0.27
C GLN A 105 5.67 22.43 0.31
N LYS A 106 4.69 22.09 -0.54
CA LYS A 106 3.37 21.73 -0.05
C LYS A 106 3.48 20.43 0.73
N PHE A 107 3.03 20.43 1.98
CA PHE A 107 2.91 19.22 2.77
C PHE A 107 1.69 18.45 2.26
N ILE A 108 1.94 17.54 1.33
CA ILE A 108 0.94 16.64 0.77
C ILE A 108 1.11 15.30 1.49
N VAL A 109 0.06 14.84 2.15
CA VAL A 109 -0.07 13.41 2.43
C VAL A 109 -0.49 12.78 1.11
N SER A 110 0.43 12.10 0.45
CA SER A 110 0.18 11.50 -0.87
C SER A 110 -0.94 10.45 -0.78
N GLY A 111 -2.16 10.87 -1.09
CA GLY A 111 -3.02 10.20 -2.05
C GLY A 111 -3.48 11.29 -3.01
N PRO A 112 -3.39 11.12 -4.34
CA PRO A 112 -3.72 12.18 -5.26
C PRO A 112 -5.20 12.55 -5.11
N THR A 113 -5.47 13.71 -4.53
CA THR A 113 -6.79 14.35 -4.52
C THR A 113 -7.05 14.92 -5.92
N GLY A 114 -7.58 14.05 -6.78
CA GLY A 114 -7.83 14.33 -8.20
C GLY A 114 -7.49 13.12 -9.07
N SER A 115 -7.95 11.93 -8.68
CA SER A 115 -7.73 10.59 -9.26
C SER A 115 -7.06 10.53 -10.66
N PRO A 116 -5.71 10.59 -10.77
CA PRO A 116 -5.06 9.63 -11.63
C PRO A 116 -5.28 8.29 -10.93
N ILE A 117 -6.02 7.41 -11.58
CA ILE A 117 -6.08 6.02 -11.17
C ILE A 117 -4.63 5.54 -11.03
N LEU A 118 -4.18 5.28 -9.80
CA LEU A 118 -2.90 4.65 -9.57
C LEU A 118 -3.17 3.15 -9.49
N PRO A 119 -2.68 2.36 -10.47
CA PRO A 119 -2.67 0.92 -10.34
C PRO A 119 -2.05 0.51 -9.00
N HIS A 120 -2.78 -0.28 -8.22
CA HIS A 120 -2.25 -0.83 -6.98
C HIS A 120 -2.68 -2.28 -6.82
N VAL A 121 -1.80 -3.08 -6.22
CA VAL A 121 -2.07 -4.48 -5.92
C VAL A 121 -3.10 -4.55 -4.80
N VAL A 122 -4.23 -5.18 -5.07
CA VAL A 122 -5.34 -5.39 -4.12
C VAL A 122 -5.31 -6.77 -3.49
N ALA A 123 -4.72 -7.76 -4.16
CA ALA A 123 -4.49 -9.07 -3.61
C ALA A 123 -3.24 -9.71 -4.22
N SER A 124 -2.51 -10.49 -3.43
CA SER A 124 -1.43 -11.34 -3.93
C SER A 124 -1.24 -12.55 -3.04
N GLY A 125 -0.72 -13.63 -3.61
CA GLY A 125 -0.49 -14.84 -2.84
C GLY A 125 0.36 -15.85 -3.59
N SER A 126 0.71 -16.91 -2.88
CA SER A 126 1.55 -17.99 -3.37
C SER A 126 1.25 -19.32 -2.68
N ALA A 127 1.75 -20.41 -3.28
CA ALA A 127 1.81 -21.72 -2.67
C ALA A 127 3.02 -22.49 -3.19
N THR A 128 3.72 -23.19 -2.30
CA THR A 128 4.84 -24.09 -2.63
C THR A 128 4.43 -25.56 -2.68
N SER A 129 3.21 -25.90 -2.23
CA SER A 129 2.68 -27.26 -2.27
C SER A 129 2.53 -27.78 -3.70
N ASN A 130 2.68 -29.09 -3.88
CA ASN A 130 2.43 -29.72 -5.17
C ASN A 130 0.93 -29.79 -5.44
N LEU A 131 0.52 -29.37 -6.63
CA LEU A 131 -0.82 -29.60 -7.16
C LEU A 131 -0.69 -30.57 -8.33
N PHE A 132 -1.30 -31.75 -8.19
CA PHE A 132 -1.30 -32.78 -9.22
C PHE A 132 -2.58 -32.67 -10.04
N LEU A 133 -2.43 -32.45 -11.34
CA LEU A 133 -3.54 -32.36 -12.28
C LEU A 133 -3.44 -33.51 -13.28
N THR A 134 -4.58 -33.96 -13.76
CA THR A 134 -4.69 -34.89 -14.89
C THR A 134 -5.50 -34.22 -15.98
N ASP A 135 -5.31 -34.68 -17.21
CA ASP A 135 -6.13 -34.27 -18.35
C ASP A 135 -7.62 -34.36 -18.05
N SER A 136 -8.37 -33.53 -18.77
CA SER A 136 -9.82 -33.58 -18.70
C SER A 136 -10.38 -34.70 -19.58
N SER A 137 -11.41 -35.39 -19.08
CA SER A 137 -12.29 -36.22 -19.89
C SER A 137 -13.36 -35.40 -20.64
N THR A 138 -13.44 -34.09 -20.40
CA THR A 138 -14.41 -33.18 -21.06
C THR A 138 -13.73 -32.37 -22.17
N PRO A 139 -14.34 -32.27 -23.38
CA PRO A 139 -13.88 -31.36 -24.42
C PRO A 139 -13.70 -29.94 -23.87
N GLY A 140 -12.53 -29.32 -24.12
CA GLY A 140 -12.19 -28.01 -23.55
C GLY A 140 -11.68 -28.06 -22.11
N GLY A 141 -11.01 -29.15 -21.71
CA GLY A 141 -9.99 -29.10 -20.64
C GLY A 141 -10.47 -28.70 -19.23
N GLY A 142 -11.74 -28.90 -18.87
CA GLY A 142 -12.41 -28.31 -17.69
C GLY A 142 -11.58 -27.71 -16.54
N TYR A 143 -11.92 -26.48 -16.15
CA TYR A 143 -11.28 -25.69 -15.09
C TYR A 143 -10.88 -26.48 -13.83
N ARG A 144 -9.66 -26.22 -13.37
CA ARG A 144 -9.06 -26.72 -12.12
C ARG A 144 -8.57 -25.53 -11.30
N LYS A 145 -9.31 -25.20 -10.24
CA LYS A 145 -8.94 -24.09 -9.33
C LYS A 145 -7.54 -24.29 -8.74
N ALA A 146 -6.75 -23.23 -8.74
CA ALA A 146 -5.48 -23.18 -8.03
C ALA A 146 -5.70 -22.91 -6.54
N THR A 147 -4.82 -23.47 -5.70
CA THR A 147 -4.79 -23.17 -4.27
C THR A 147 -3.54 -22.38 -3.93
N TYR A 148 -3.73 -21.22 -3.30
CA TYR A 148 -2.72 -20.34 -2.71
C TYR A 148 -2.86 -20.38 -1.19
N THR A 149 -1.79 -20.76 -0.50
CA THR A 149 -1.77 -21.01 0.96
C THR A 149 -1.13 -19.89 1.75
N THR A 150 -0.38 -19.01 1.09
CA THR A 150 0.28 -17.84 1.69
C THR A 150 -0.19 -16.60 0.97
N ILE A 151 -0.83 -15.68 1.70
CA ILE A 151 -1.34 -14.42 1.15
C ILE A 151 -0.39 -13.29 1.55
N GLY A 152 0.04 -12.50 0.57
CA GLY A 152 0.95 -11.37 0.77
C GLY A 152 0.18 -10.07 0.99
N ILE A 153 -0.53 -9.62 -0.05
CA ILE A 153 -1.41 -8.45 0.00
C ILE A 153 -2.86 -8.94 0.00
N ASN A 154 -3.70 -8.29 0.80
CA ASN A 154 -5.15 -8.48 0.79
C ASN A 154 -5.83 -7.17 1.23
N ASP A 155 -6.61 -6.58 0.35
CA ASP A 155 -7.45 -5.40 0.62
C ASP A 155 -8.69 -5.72 1.46
N GLY A 156 -8.84 -6.96 1.93
CA GLY A 156 -9.98 -7.49 2.66
C GLY A 156 -10.93 -8.32 1.79
N SER A 157 -10.70 -8.37 0.47
CA SER A 157 -11.59 -9.00 -0.50
C SER A 157 -11.17 -10.41 -0.93
N TRP A 158 -9.95 -10.85 -0.56
CA TRP A 158 -9.49 -12.21 -0.81
C TRP A 158 -10.01 -13.18 0.25
N SER A 159 -10.66 -14.27 -0.17
CA SER A 159 -11.09 -15.37 0.70
C SER A 159 -10.04 -16.48 0.73
N THR A 160 -9.43 -16.74 1.89
CA THR A 160 -8.51 -17.88 2.06
C THR A 160 -9.24 -19.22 2.02
N THR A 161 -10.48 -19.26 2.51
CA THR A 161 -11.34 -20.47 2.49
C THR A 161 -11.73 -20.86 1.07
N ASN A 162 -12.19 -19.90 0.26
CA ASN A 162 -12.70 -20.18 -1.08
C ASN A 162 -11.62 -20.04 -2.18
N ASN A 163 -10.46 -19.46 -1.83
CA ASN A 163 -9.33 -19.19 -2.72
C ASN A 163 -9.74 -18.35 -3.95
N ASN A 164 -10.45 -17.26 -3.67
CA ASN A 164 -10.96 -16.34 -4.68
C ASN A 164 -10.99 -14.89 -4.19
N TYR A 165 -11.11 -13.96 -5.14
CA TYR A 165 -11.22 -12.52 -4.89
C TYR A 165 -12.64 -12.05 -5.19
N THR A 166 -13.28 -11.33 -4.27
CA THR A 166 -14.62 -10.75 -4.48
C THR A 166 -14.50 -9.24 -4.64
N VAL A 167 -14.87 -8.66 -5.77
CA VAL A 167 -14.76 -7.22 -5.98
C VAL A 167 -15.57 -6.44 -4.94
N GLY A 168 -14.87 -5.59 -4.17
CA GLY A 168 -15.48 -4.82 -3.10
C GLY A 168 -16.50 -3.77 -3.57
N PRO A 169 -17.38 -3.29 -2.68
CA PRO A 169 -18.32 -2.22 -2.99
C PRO A 169 -17.61 -0.95 -3.51
N GLY A 170 -18.13 -0.36 -4.59
CA GLY A 170 -17.56 0.85 -5.19
C GLY A 170 -16.20 0.65 -5.87
N LYS A 171 -15.82 -0.61 -6.17
CA LYS A 171 -14.56 -0.96 -6.85
C LYS A 171 -14.76 -1.55 -8.24
N ALA A 172 -15.91 -1.31 -8.88
CA ALA A 172 -16.10 -1.70 -10.28
C ALA A 172 -15.05 -1.01 -11.16
N GLY A 173 -14.44 -1.75 -12.09
CA GLY A 173 -13.39 -1.22 -12.96
C GLY A 173 -12.54 -2.29 -13.62
N PHE A 174 -11.43 -1.88 -14.24
CA PHE A 174 -10.43 -2.76 -14.82
C PHE A 174 -9.49 -3.31 -13.76
N TYR A 175 -9.15 -4.58 -13.92
CA TYR A 175 -8.22 -5.31 -13.08
C TYR A 175 -7.19 -6.03 -13.94
N LEU A 176 -5.91 -5.91 -13.60
CA LEU A 176 -4.85 -6.75 -14.14
C LEU A 176 -4.65 -7.94 -13.19
N ILE A 177 -4.83 -9.14 -13.70
CA ILE A 177 -4.62 -10.39 -12.98
C ILE A 177 -3.39 -11.05 -13.58
N SER A 178 -2.39 -11.30 -12.74
CA SER A 178 -1.15 -11.98 -13.12
C SER A 178 -1.04 -13.30 -12.36
N THR A 179 -0.74 -14.38 -13.07
CA THR A 179 -0.54 -15.71 -12.50
C THR A 179 0.77 -16.31 -13.00
N GLN A 180 1.43 -17.10 -12.16
CA GLN A 180 2.64 -17.84 -12.54
C GLN A 180 2.78 -19.13 -11.75
N ALA A 181 3.48 -20.11 -12.29
CA ALA A 181 3.89 -21.31 -11.59
C ALA A 181 4.98 -22.07 -12.36
N ILE A 182 5.36 -23.22 -11.79
CA ILE A 182 6.26 -24.17 -12.43
C ILE A 182 5.46 -25.43 -12.77
N GLU A 183 5.38 -25.79 -14.04
CA GLU A 183 4.70 -27.00 -14.51
C GLU A 183 5.69 -28.04 -15.01
N THR A 184 5.44 -29.29 -14.66
CA THR A 184 6.17 -30.45 -15.18
C THR A 184 5.17 -31.48 -15.72
N PRO A 185 5.03 -31.62 -17.05
CA PRO A 185 4.21 -32.66 -17.65
C PRO A 185 4.93 -34.01 -17.65
N ASN A 186 4.18 -35.09 -17.45
CA ASN A 186 4.72 -36.46 -17.46
C ASN A 186 4.74 -37.12 -18.85
N ASN A 187 4.19 -36.48 -19.88
CA ASN A 187 4.05 -37.03 -21.23
C ASN A 187 4.25 -35.96 -22.32
N GLY A 188 4.57 -36.39 -23.54
CA GLY A 188 4.86 -35.54 -24.70
C GLY A 188 3.58 -35.07 -25.40
N ASN A 189 3.71 -34.04 -26.25
CA ASN A 189 2.60 -33.38 -26.95
C ASN A 189 1.49 -32.91 -26.01
N ASN A 190 1.83 -31.95 -25.15
CA ASN A 190 0.95 -31.50 -24.09
C ASN A 190 0.58 -30.01 -24.22
N SER A 191 -0.53 -29.59 -23.62
CA SER A 191 -0.92 -28.19 -23.46
C SER A 191 -1.38 -27.90 -22.04
N PHE A 192 -1.19 -26.66 -21.61
CA PHE A 192 -1.62 -26.21 -20.29
C PHE A 192 -2.21 -24.80 -20.40
N GLY A 193 -3.45 -24.64 -19.96
CA GLY A 193 -4.15 -23.37 -19.93
C GLY A 193 -4.02 -22.68 -18.58
N TRP A 194 -3.61 -21.42 -18.60
CA TRP A 194 -3.78 -20.49 -17.48
C TRP A 194 -5.19 -19.94 -17.52
N ASN A 195 -6.00 -20.18 -16.50
CA ASN A 195 -7.42 -19.85 -16.53
C ASN A 195 -7.80 -18.88 -15.40
N VAL A 196 -8.45 -17.79 -15.78
CA VAL A 196 -9.15 -16.89 -14.86
C VAL A 196 -10.65 -17.06 -15.09
N ARG A 197 -11.37 -17.43 -14.04
CA ARG A 197 -12.80 -17.72 -14.09
C ARG A 197 -13.60 -16.77 -13.21
N LYS A 198 -14.72 -16.28 -13.73
CA LYS A 198 -15.73 -15.53 -12.99
C LYS A 198 -16.79 -16.46 -12.39
N ASN A 199 -17.50 -16.00 -11.36
CA ASN A 199 -18.64 -16.74 -10.78
C ASN A 199 -19.83 -16.92 -11.73
N ASP A 200 -19.95 -16.11 -12.78
CA ASP A 200 -20.97 -16.26 -13.82
C ASP A 200 -20.66 -17.39 -14.83
N GLY A 201 -19.49 -18.04 -14.71
CA GLY A 201 -19.03 -19.10 -15.60
C GLY A 201 -18.18 -18.62 -16.78
N THR A 202 -17.94 -17.31 -16.93
CA THR A 202 -17.01 -16.78 -17.93
C THR A 202 -15.58 -17.22 -17.59
N GLU A 203 -14.87 -17.77 -18.57
CA GLU A 203 -13.48 -18.23 -18.43
C GLU A 203 -12.60 -17.52 -19.46
N PHE A 204 -11.40 -17.13 -19.02
CA PHE A 204 -10.36 -16.56 -19.86
C PHE A 204 -9.13 -17.44 -19.77
N THR A 205 -8.79 -18.11 -20.88
CA THR A 205 -7.70 -19.09 -20.91
C THR A 205 -6.56 -18.66 -21.83
N VAL A 206 -5.33 -18.74 -21.34
CA VAL A 206 -4.10 -18.58 -22.13
C VAL A 206 -3.39 -19.94 -22.18
N TYR A 207 -3.36 -20.56 -23.35
CA TYR A 207 -2.72 -21.87 -23.53
C TYR A 207 -1.24 -21.75 -23.87
N GLN A 208 -0.47 -22.71 -23.36
CA GLN A 208 0.91 -22.96 -23.72
C GLN A 208 1.10 -24.42 -24.14
N SER A 209 1.89 -24.66 -25.19
CA SER A 209 2.36 -26.00 -25.56
C SER A 209 3.57 -26.42 -24.72
N MET A 210 3.66 -27.71 -24.41
CA MET A 210 4.68 -28.28 -23.54
C MET A 210 5.18 -29.64 -24.05
N ASN A 211 6.42 -29.96 -23.69
CA ASN A 211 7.12 -31.22 -23.94
C ASN A 211 7.36 -31.97 -22.63
N VAL A 212 7.45 -33.30 -22.71
CA VAL A 212 7.65 -34.19 -21.55
C VAL A 212 8.93 -33.87 -20.77
N GLY A 213 8.84 -33.96 -19.44
CA GLY A 213 10.01 -33.97 -18.55
C GLY A 213 10.74 -32.62 -18.41
N ALA A 214 10.26 -31.57 -19.09
CA ALA A 214 10.76 -30.22 -18.93
C ALA A 214 10.04 -29.48 -17.79
N ASN A 215 10.74 -28.57 -17.13
CA ASN A 215 10.15 -27.63 -16.19
C ASN A 215 9.82 -26.32 -16.92
N TYR A 216 8.55 -25.94 -16.91
CA TYR A 216 8.08 -24.70 -17.49
C TYR A 216 7.84 -23.70 -16.36
N ASN A 217 8.63 -22.62 -16.31
CA ASN A 217 8.26 -21.47 -15.50
C ASN A 217 7.35 -20.61 -16.36
N SER A 218 6.03 -20.82 -16.23
CA SER A 218 5.07 -20.11 -17.07
C SER A 218 4.10 -19.28 -16.24
N GLY A 219 3.34 -18.46 -16.95
CA GLY A 219 2.41 -17.52 -16.37
C GLY A 219 1.67 -16.74 -17.44
N GLY A 220 0.68 -15.98 -17.00
CA GLY A 220 -0.15 -15.14 -17.87
C GLY A 220 -0.56 -13.88 -17.15
N THR A 221 -0.83 -12.85 -17.94
CA THR A 221 -1.48 -11.63 -17.45
C THR A 221 -2.72 -11.36 -18.28
N LEU A 222 -3.77 -10.89 -17.61
CA LEU A 222 -5.04 -10.57 -18.24
C LEU A 222 -5.62 -9.30 -17.62
N THR A 223 -6.09 -8.39 -18.47
CA THR A 223 -6.87 -7.24 -18.04
C THR A 223 -8.35 -7.49 -18.29
N ILE A 224 -9.17 -7.46 -17.25
CA ILE A 224 -10.63 -7.64 -17.33
C ILE A 224 -11.36 -6.54 -16.59
N TYR A 225 -12.54 -6.18 -17.09
CA TYR A 225 -13.48 -5.36 -16.34
C TYR A 225 -14.28 -6.25 -15.37
N LEU A 226 -14.39 -5.81 -14.12
CA LEU A 226 -15.15 -6.47 -13.08
C LEU A 226 -16.15 -5.51 -12.42
N ASN A 227 -17.37 -6.01 -12.19
CA ASN A 227 -18.38 -5.30 -11.41
C ASN A 227 -18.25 -5.57 -9.91
N ALA A 228 -18.76 -4.66 -9.07
CA ALA A 228 -18.84 -4.90 -7.63
C ALA A 228 -19.64 -6.17 -7.33
N GLY A 229 -19.10 -7.03 -6.46
CA GLY A 229 -19.68 -8.33 -6.13
C GLY A 229 -19.30 -9.47 -7.08
N GLU A 230 -18.63 -9.21 -8.22
CA GLU A 230 -18.08 -10.29 -9.04
C GLU A 230 -16.98 -11.03 -8.28
N ILE A 231 -16.95 -12.35 -8.45
CA ILE A 231 -15.94 -13.20 -7.83
C ILE A 231 -15.05 -13.73 -8.94
N VAL A 232 -13.74 -13.64 -8.72
CA VAL A 232 -12.72 -14.11 -9.65
C VAL A 232 -11.87 -15.17 -8.99
N GLU A 233 -11.66 -16.25 -9.73
CA GLU A 233 -10.88 -17.40 -9.33
C GLU A 233 -9.78 -17.64 -10.36
N MET A 234 -8.62 -18.08 -9.89
CA MET A 234 -7.50 -18.42 -10.75
C MET A 234 -7.26 -19.91 -10.69
N GLY A 235 -6.89 -20.48 -11.82
CA GLY A 235 -6.68 -21.90 -11.95
C GLY A 235 -6.05 -22.24 -13.27
N PHE A 236 -6.30 -23.47 -13.66
CA PHE A 236 -5.66 -24.14 -14.77
C PHE A 236 -6.68 -24.86 -15.61
N GLU A 237 -6.33 -25.08 -16.86
CA GLU A 237 -7.10 -25.86 -17.81
C GLU A 237 -6.18 -26.93 -18.41
N PRO A 238 -6.15 -28.14 -17.84
CA PRO A 238 -5.37 -29.25 -18.38
C PRO A 238 -5.78 -29.58 -19.81
N CYS A 239 -4.87 -30.16 -20.59
CA CYS A 239 -5.17 -30.58 -21.96
C CYS A 239 -6.40 -31.51 -22.01
N PHE A 240 -7.17 -31.37 -23.10
CA PHE A 240 -8.18 -32.33 -23.49
C PHE A 240 -7.63 -33.31 -24.53
N GLY A 241 -7.71 -34.60 -24.24
CA GLY A 241 -7.35 -35.65 -25.20
C GLY A 241 -5.84 -35.85 -25.42
N CYS A 242 -4.98 -35.30 -24.56
CA CYS A 242 -3.54 -35.56 -24.58
C CYS A 242 -3.22 -36.96 -24.01
N PHE A 243 -3.50 -38.02 -24.76
CA PHE A 243 -3.24 -39.37 -24.26
C PHE A 243 -1.74 -39.72 -24.29
N ASN A 244 -1.27 -40.42 -23.25
CA ASN A 244 -0.09 -41.27 -23.38
C ASN A 244 -0.41 -42.34 -24.40
N GLY A 245 0.48 -42.63 -25.36
CA GLY A 245 0.28 -43.61 -26.45
C GLY A 245 -0.09 -45.05 -26.01
N SER A 246 -0.29 -45.28 -24.71
CA SER A 246 -0.77 -46.48 -24.03
C SER A 246 -2.21 -46.35 -23.45
N GLY A 247 -2.96 -45.28 -23.74
CA GLY A 247 -4.34 -45.08 -23.29
C GLY A 247 -4.49 -44.47 -21.88
N GLY A 248 -3.39 -44.01 -21.26
CA GLY A 248 -3.41 -43.29 -19.98
C GLY A 248 -3.53 -41.78 -20.15
N PHE A 249 -4.19 -41.09 -19.21
CA PHE A 249 -4.25 -39.63 -19.17
C PHE A 249 -2.86 -39.02 -18.92
N THR A 250 -2.59 -37.85 -19.51
CA THR A 250 -1.41 -37.06 -19.15
C THR A 250 -1.63 -36.39 -17.79
N SER A 251 -0.56 -36.26 -17.01
CA SER A 251 -0.57 -35.57 -15.72
C SER A 251 0.48 -34.47 -15.66
N TYR A 252 0.21 -33.54 -14.76
CA TYR A 252 0.97 -32.31 -14.55
C TYR A 252 1.25 -32.19 -13.07
N THR A 253 2.50 -31.95 -12.73
CA THR A 253 2.86 -31.49 -11.39
C THR A 253 3.05 -29.99 -11.47
N VAL A 254 2.18 -29.23 -10.80
CA VAL A 254 2.32 -27.78 -10.66
C VAL A 254 2.94 -27.49 -9.30
N THR A 255 4.06 -26.79 -9.28
CA THR A 255 4.77 -26.38 -8.08
C THR A 255 4.97 -24.87 -8.06
N ARG A 256 5.21 -24.29 -6.89
CA ARG A 256 5.55 -22.86 -6.71
C ARG A 256 4.66 -21.91 -7.52
N ARG A 257 3.38 -21.83 -7.16
CA ARG A 257 2.39 -20.95 -7.78
C ARG A 257 2.38 -19.58 -7.11
N ALA A 258 2.13 -18.52 -7.86
CA ALA A 258 1.87 -17.19 -7.32
C ALA A 258 0.86 -16.43 -8.18
N PHE A 259 0.24 -15.41 -7.58
CA PHE A 259 -0.62 -14.47 -8.29
C PHE A 259 -0.50 -13.05 -7.74
N SER A 260 -0.91 -12.08 -8.55
CA SER A 260 -1.26 -10.74 -8.12
C SER A 260 -2.51 -10.25 -8.85
N ILE A 261 -3.33 -9.48 -8.14
CA ILE A 261 -4.49 -8.77 -8.67
C ILE A 261 -4.24 -7.28 -8.43
N THR A 262 -4.25 -6.49 -9.50
CA THR A 262 -4.01 -5.05 -9.46
C THR A 262 -5.27 -4.34 -9.94
N TYR A 263 -5.84 -3.47 -9.12
CA TYR A 263 -6.93 -2.61 -9.53
C TYR A 263 -6.39 -1.48 -10.38
N LEU A 264 -6.89 -1.35 -11.61
CA LEU A 264 -6.51 -0.35 -12.61
C LEU A 264 -7.56 0.74 -12.76
N GLY A 265 -8.49 0.91 -11.81
CA GLY A 265 -9.53 1.94 -11.87
C GLY A 265 -10.68 1.66 -12.84
N SER A 266 -11.66 2.57 -12.83
CA SER A 266 -12.89 2.54 -13.64
C SER A 266 -12.80 3.36 -14.90
#